data_AF-A0A0E0JYE9-F1
#
_entry.id   AF-A0A0E0JYE9-F1
#
_cell.length_a   1.000
_cell.length_b   1.000
_cell.length_c   1.000
_cell.angle_alpha   90.00
_cell.angle_beta   90.00
_cell.angle_gamma   90.00
#
_symmetry.space_group_name_H-M   'P 1'
#
loop_
_entity.id
_entity.type
_entity.pdbx_description
1 polymer ?
#
loop_
_entity_poly.entity_id
_entity_poly.type
_entity_poly.pdbx_seq_one_letter_code
_entity_poly.pdbx_strand_id
1 'polypeptide(L)'
;MVSPACPLACVHACICICMHVTRSFETGQKCIDRKKSRVSLERISAGGGGWDDDGGDEQCATPPAPPSFSLMMGEAAMKRVTAPWRWWGGCVERRRAVRAAGVAAAVLLAVVVLSYYGSWGGDHDEMPASLFTTRGSENATPANLTDDQLLGGLLTAAFSPQSCRSRYEFAGYHKRKPAHTPSPYLVAKLRKHEALQKRCGPGTAPYEKALRQLKFGDGAAAAAGDDDCRYLVSISYNRGLGNRIIAIVSAFLYAVLTERALLVAPYNGDVAALFCEPFPATTWLLPDGRRFPLRHLPDLNGKSKESLGALLKNNVISVAAGVNGTSSWSGGRPPPPYVYLHLDGGADYHDKLFYCDEQQRLLRGVPWLLMKTDSYLVPGLFLVPSLRGELERMFPEKDAVFHHLSRYLLHPANAVWHAITAYHSDHLAGAGHLVGIQIRVYHKETPPVSQVALDQVLSCARREKLLPASSGTMTNTSSSDQAVLVTSLSSWYYEKIRDEVGGGVHQPSHEGLQRMGDTAHDMRALSEMFLLSTCDALLTTGFSTFGYVAQGLAGVRPWIMPRRPWWEKEAATVVPDPPCARVATPEPCFHSPSYYDCAARRNYDDIGKELPYVRRCEDVSWGIQLVNGSSQSQW
;
A
#
# COMPACT_ATOMS: atom_id res chain seq x y z
N MET A 1 -26.16 -37.98 53.38
CA MET A 1 -27.27 -38.62 54.11
C MET A 1 -28.58 -38.09 53.54
N VAL A 2 -29.38 -39.00 52.97
CA VAL A 2 -30.85 -39.02 52.93
C VAL A 2 -31.59 -37.83 52.28
N SER A 3 -31.98 -38.03 51.00
CA SER A 3 -33.28 -37.60 50.42
C SER A 3 -34.45 -38.14 51.26
N PRO A 4 -35.64 -37.50 51.32
CA PRO A 4 -36.72 -37.76 50.31
C PRO A 4 -37.67 -36.55 50.15
N ALA A 5 -38.71 -36.52 49.32
CA ALA A 5 -39.13 -37.21 48.11
C ALA A 5 -40.33 -36.42 47.55
N CYS A 6 -40.54 -36.59 46.25
CA CYS A 6 -41.73 -36.30 45.43
C CYS A 6 -43.04 -36.94 46.02
N PRO A 7 -44.26 -36.62 45.52
CA PRO A 7 -44.75 -37.11 44.20
C PRO A 7 -45.55 -36.06 43.37
N LEU A 8 -45.45 -36.04 42.02
CA LEU A 8 -46.25 -36.80 41.02
C LEU A 8 -47.77 -36.52 41.13
N ALA A 9 -48.56 -36.21 40.09
CA ALA A 9 -48.39 -36.32 38.64
C ALA A 9 -49.59 -35.67 37.88
N CYS A 10 -49.42 -35.52 36.55
CA CYS A 10 -50.40 -35.83 35.49
C CYS A 10 -51.62 -34.86 35.29
N VAL A 11 -52.04 -34.39 34.11
CA VAL A 11 -51.95 -34.87 32.70
C VAL A 11 -52.12 -33.68 31.71
N HIS A 12 -51.42 -33.79 30.57
CA HIS A 12 -51.69 -33.31 29.18
C HIS A 12 -53.09 -32.70 28.85
N ALA A 13 -53.30 -31.80 27.87
CA ALA A 13 -52.77 -31.81 26.50
C ALA A 13 -52.96 -30.47 25.73
N CYS A 14 -52.01 -30.20 24.84
CA CYS A 14 -52.09 -29.66 23.45
C CYS A 14 -53.01 -28.48 23.07
N ILE A 15 -52.41 -27.46 22.43
CA ILE A 15 -52.58 -27.17 20.99
C ILE A 15 -51.32 -26.46 20.45
N CYS A 16 -50.70 -27.08 19.45
CA CYS A 16 -49.73 -26.51 18.51
C CYS A 16 -50.44 -26.07 17.23
N ILE A 17 -49.88 -25.07 16.52
CA ILE A 17 -49.72 -24.90 15.05
C ILE A 17 -48.99 -23.54 14.90
N CYS A 18 -47.66 -23.51 14.72
CA CYS A 18 -46.87 -23.65 13.48
C CYS A 18 -46.55 -22.30 12.80
N MET A 19 -45.27 -21.94 12.79
CA MET A 19 -44.59 -21.56 11.56
C MET A 19 -43.11 -21.98 11.62
N HIS A 20 -42.73 -22.80 10.66
CA HIS A 20 -41.41 -23.36 10.39
C HIS A 20 -40.42 -22.31 9.90
N VAL A 21 -39.17 -22.37 10.38
CA VAL A 21 -37.97 -22.34 9.52
C VAL A 21 -37.00 -23.40 10.05
N THR A 22 -36.58 -24.27 9.15
CA THR A 22 -35.81 -25.50 9.36
C THR A 22 -34.31 -25.23 9.45
N ARG A 23 -33.68 -25.73 10.52
CA ARG A 23 -32.30 -26.25 10.55
C ARG A 23 -32.36 -27.58 11.29
N SER A 24 -32.27 -28.69 10.56
CA SER A 24 -31.98 -30.00 11.16
C SER A 24 -30.51 -30.32 10.95
N PHE A 25 -29.79 -30.39 12.06
CA PHE A 25 -28.73 -31.35 12.29
C PHE A 25 -29.40 -32.68 12.68
N GLU A 26 -28.98 -33.78 12.07
CA GLU A 26 -29.07 -35.11 12.70
C GLU A 26 -27.66 -35.61 12.96
N THR A 27 -27.46 -36.02 14.21
CA THR A 27 -26.29 -36.68 14.75
C THR A 27 -26.28 -38.17 14.43
N GLY A 28 -25.11 -38.71 14.09
CA GLY A 28 -24.81 -40.14 14.09
C GLY A 28 -23.40 -40.40 14.60
N GLN A 29 -23.31 -40.69 15.89
CA GLN A 29 -22.11 -40.95 16.69
C GLN A 29 -21.33 -42.20 16.23
N LYS A 30 -19.98 -42.14 16.23
CA LYS A 30 -19.12 -43.14 16.90
C LYS A 30 -17.65 -42.69 16.96
N CYS A 31 -17.11 -42.74 18.18
CA CYS A 31 -15.75 -42.42 18.58
C CYS A 31 -14.70 -43.39 17.99
N ILE A 32 -13.43 -42.94 17.87
CA ILE A 32 -12.22 -43.65 18.32
C ILE A 32 -11.03 -42.67 18.41
N ASP A 33 -10.24 -42.87 19.46
CA ASP A 33 -9.08 -42.13 19.94
C ASP A 33 -7.91 -41.96 18.98
N ARG A 34 -7.23 -40.81 19.16
CA ARG A 34 -5.85 -40.55 18.72
C ARG A 34 -4.85 -41.21 19.67
N LYS A 35 -3.89 -41.97 19.14
CA LYS A 35 -2.56 -42.16 19.73
C LYS A 35 -1.45 -41.83 18.72
N LYS A 36 -0.59 -40.90 19.17
CA LYS A 36 0.80 -40.56 18.84
C LYS A 36 1.52 -41.41 17.76
N SER A 37 2.27 -40.72 16.89
CA SER A 37 3.74 -40.81 16.92
C SER A 37 4.41 -39.54 16.35
N ARG A 38 5.48 -39.11 17.04
CA ARG A 38 6.57 -38.28 16.51
C ARG A 38 7.34 -39.09 15.47
N VAL A 39 8.01 -38.43 14.53
CA VAL A 39 9.46 -38.62 14.26
C VAL A 39 9.95 -37.43 13.41
N SER A 40 11.07 -36.86 13.84
CA SER A 40 11.90 -35.86 13.15
C SER A 40 12.52 -36.42 11.87
N LEU A 41 12.87 -35.56 10.92
CA LEU A 41 13.97 -35.85 10.00
C LEU A 41 14.86 -34.62 9.80
N GLU A 42 16.09 -34.75 10.29
CA GLU A 42 17.26 -33.97 9.91
C GLU A 42 17.93 -34.61 8.67
N ARG A 43 18.57 -33.74 7.89
CA ARG A 43 19.80 -33.91 7.07
C ARG A 43 19.79 -34.76 5.77
N ILE A 44 20.00 -33.96 4.72
CA ILE A 44 20.86 -34.09 3.53
C ILE A 44 22.08 -35.04 3.70
N SER A 45 22.31 -35.96 2.74
CA SER A 45 23.51 -36.03 1.88
C SER A 45 23.48 -37.14 0.81
N ALA A 46 23.90 -36.77 -0.41
CA ALA A 46 24.70 -37.48 -1.45
C ALA A 46 24.29 -38.81 -2.14
N GLY A 47 24.53 -38.82 -3.47
CA GLY A 47 24.77 -39.98 -4.37
C GLY A 47 23.50 -40.62 -4.95
N GLY A 48 23.37 -41.02 -6.23
CA GLY A 48 24.29 -41.29 -7.34
C GLY A 48 23.79 -42.55 -8.07
N GLY A 49 23.69 -42.51 -9.42
CA GLY A 49 23.29 -43.64 -10.31
C GLY A 49 21.77 -43.84 -10.40
N GLY A 50 21.10 -44.02 -11.55
CA GLY A 50 21.50 -44.57 -12.85
C GLY A 50 20.58 -45.77 -13.15
N TRP A 51 20.27 -46.00 -14.44
CA TRP A 51 19.64 -47.18 -15.08
C TRP A 51 18.12 -47.12 -15.34
N ASP A 52 17.83 -46.74 -16.59
CA ASP A 52 17.15 -47.52 -17.65
C ASP A 52 15.66 -47.94 -17.55
N ASP A 53 14.89 -47.29 -18.42
CA ASP A 53 14.07 -47.79 -19.54
C ASP A 53 12.95 -48.85 -19.41
N ASP A 54 12.02 -48.70 -20.37
CA ASP A 54 10.84 -49.49 -20.77
C ASP A 54 9.56 -49.31 -19.93
N GLY A 55 8.38 -48.98 -20.47
CA GLY A 55 7.89 -48.88 -21.84
C GLY A 55 6.35 -49.06 -21.81
N GLY A 56 5.61 -48.47 -22.74
CA GLY A 56 4.27 -48.96 -23.14
C GLY A 56 3.04 -48.10 -22.84
N ASP A 57 2.64 -47.36 -23.88
CA ASP A 57 1.28 -47.22 -24.45
C ASP A 57 0.15 -46.46 -23.71
N GLU A 58 0.00 -45.22 -24.19
CA GLU A 58 -1.20 -44.39 -24.24
C GLU A 58 -2.21 -44.92 -25.27
N GLN A 59 -3.50 -45.00 -24.92
CA GLN A 59 -4.57 -44.83 -25.90
C GLN A 59 -5.87 -44.25 -25.32
N CYS A 60 -6.44 -43.36 -26.15
CA CYS A 60 -7.47 -42.37 -25.91
C CYS A 60 -8.88 -42.91 -25.72
N ALA A 61 -9.74 -42.16 -25.01
CA ALA A 61 -11.14 -41.92 -25.41
C ALA A 61 -11.83 -40.79 -24.60
N THR A 62 -12.25 -39.73 -25.30
CA THR A 62 -13.41 -38.85 -24.99
C THR A 62 -14.56 -39.25 -25.93
N PRO A 63 -15.87 -39.18 -25.58
CA PRO A 63 -16.71 -37.94 -25.73
C PRO A 63 -18.02 -37.99 -24.86
N PRO A 64 -19.15 -37.26 -25.13
CA PRO A 64 -19.43 -35.89 -25.61
C PRO A 64 -20.41 -35.09 -24.67
N ALA A 65 -20.82 -33.88 -25.09
CA ALA A 65 -22.02 -33.12 -24.67
C ALA A 65 -22.94 -32.89 -25.91
N PRO A 66 -24.10 -32.18 -25.92
CA PRO A 66 -25.13 -31.75 -24.94
C PRO A 66 -26.56 -32.23 -25.42
N PRO A 67 -27.78 -31.63 -25.15
CA PRO A 67 -28.18 -30.25 -25.52
C PRO A 67 -29.16 -29.51 -24.56
N SER A 68 -29.43 -28.25 -24.89
CA SER A 68 -30.39 -27.29 -24.29
C SER A 68 -31.64 -27.11 -25.16
N PHE A 69 -32.85 -26.85 -24.59
CA PHE A 69 -33.86 -25.87 -25.07
C PHE A 69 -35.20 -25.83 -24.26
N SER A 70 -35.69 -24.59 -24.02
CA SER A 70 -37.06 -24.01 -23.87
C SER A 70 -38.21 -24.51 -22.96
N LEU A 71 -38.66 -23.57 -22.12
CA LEU A 71 -40.04 -23.03 -21.86
C LEU A 71 -41.29 -23.76 -22.39
N MET A 72 -42.29 -23.96 -21.51
CA MET A 72 -43.70 -23.50 -21.67
C MET A 72 -44.58 -23.81 -20.43
N MET A 73 -45.58 -22.95 -20.21
CA MET A 73 -46.58 -22.95 -19.13
C MET A 73 -47.67 -24.03 -19.26
N GLY A 74 -48.39 -24.31 -18.16
CA GLY A 74 -49.69 -24.99 -18.19
C GLY A 74 -50.37 -25.12 -16.81
N GLU A 75 -51.49 -24.43 -16.65
CA GLU A 75 -52.38 -24.34 -15.48
C GLU A 75 -53.23 -25.60 -15.21
N ALA A 76 -53.85 -25.66 -14.02
CA ALA A 76 -55.19 -26.20 -13.66
C ALA A 76 -55.15 -26.93 -12.29
N ALA A 77 -56.11 -26.86 -11.37
CA ALA A 77 -57.40 -26.17 -11.31
C ALA A 77 -57.87 -26.11 -9.83
N MET A 78 -58.71 -25.13 -9.56
CA MET A 78 -59.37 -24.83 -8.29
C MET A 78 -60.67 -25.63 -8.14
N LYS A 79 -60.97 -26.13 -6.93
CA LYS A 79 -62.36 -26.43 -6.52
C LYS A 79 -62.61 -25.91 -5.09
N ARG A 80 -63.51 -24.92 -5.01
CA ARG A 80 -64.20 -24.47 -3.79
C ARG A 80 -65.42 -25.34 -3.57
N VAL A 81 -65.71 -25.66 -2.30
CA VAL A 81 -67.07 -25.99 -1.83
C VAL A 81 -67.34 -25.19 -0.56
N THR A 82 -68.51 -24.58 -0.49
CA THR A 82 -68.96 -23.62 0.52
C THR A 82 -69.90 -24.23 1.57
N ALA A 83 -69.55 -24.04 2.85
CA ALA A 83 -70.36 -23.50 3.98
C ALA A 83 -71.45 -24.41 4.65
N PRO A 84 -72.14 -24.04 5.78
CA PRO A 84 -72.13 -22.76 6.54
C PRO A 84 -72.43 -22.77 8.10
N TRP A 85 -72.49 -21.56 8.74
CA TRP A 85 -73.05 -21.13 10.09
C TRP A 85 -72.26 -21.51 11.38
N ARG A 86 -72.13 -20.72 12.49
CA ARG A 86 -72.82 -19.53 13.07
C ARG A 86 -71.92 -18.81 14.14
N TRP A 87 -72.29 -17.57 14.48
CA TRP A 87 -71.61 -16.54 15.31
C TRP A 87 -71.56 -16.72 16.85
N TRP A 88 -70.61 -15.97 17.48
CA TRP A 88 -70.64 -15.05 18.67
C TRP A 88 -69.24 -15.15 19.34
N GLY A 89 -68.48 -14.16 19.80
CA GLY A 89 -68.66 -12.75 20.19
C GLY A 89 -67.69 -12.54 21.37
N GLY A 90 -66.65 -11.71 21.24
CA GLY A 90 -65.65 -11.49 22.31
C GLY A 90 -64.38 -10.80 21.83
N CYS A 91 -64.41 -9.47 21.79
CA CYS A 91 -63.42 -8.60 21.19
C CYS A 91 -62.75 -7.70 22.24
N VAL A 92 -61.58 -7.15 21.88
CA VAL A 92 -60.96 -5.90 22.37
C VAL A 92 -59.82 -5.99 23.41
N GLU A 93 -59.89 -6.70 24.53
CA GLU A 93 -58.82 -6.56 25.57
C GLU A 93 -57.47 -7.22 25.21
N ARG A 94 -57.47 -8.37 24.52
CA ARG A 94 -56.22 -9.06 24.13
C ARG A 94 -55.38 -8.30 23.10
N ARG A 95 -55.98 -7.40 22.30
CA ARG A 95 -55.22 -6.64 21.28
C ARG A 95 -54.42 -5.49 21.88
N ARG A 96 -54.84 -4.91 23.01
CA ARG A 96 -54.07 -3.86 23.70
C ARG A 96 -52.87 -4.44 24.44
N ALA A 97 -53.05 -5.58 25.11
CA ALA A 97 -51.96 -6.26 25.82
C ALA A 97 -50.86 -6.76 24.86
N VAL A 98 -51.23 -7.32 23.70
CA VAL A 98 -50.25 -7.78 22.70
C VAL A 98 -49.52 -6.61 22.03
N ARG A 99 -50.20 -5.48 21.78
CA ARG A 99 -49.56 -4.26 21.27
C ARG A 99 -48.63 -3.63 22.31
N ALA A 100 -49.03 -3.57 23.58
CA ALA A 100 -48.20 -3.06 24.66
C ALA A 100 -46.95 -3.95 24.89
N ALA A 101 -47.10 -5.28 24.83
CA ALA A 101 -45.98 -6.21 24.92
C ALA A 101 -45.04 -6.10 23.71
N GLY A 102 -45.57 -5.91 22.50
CA GLY A 102 -44.76 -5.68 21.30
C GLY A 102 -43.98 -4.37 21.34
N VAL A 103 -44.59 -3.29 21.84
CA VAL A 103 -43.92 -1.99 22.03
C VAL A 103 -42.87 -2.10 23.14
N ALA A 104 -43.16 -2.75 24.26
CA ALA A 104 -42.19 -2.96 25.33
C ALA A 104 -40.99 -3.80 24.87
N ALA A 105 -41.22 -4.85 24.08
CA ALA A 105 -40.16 -5.66 23.49
C ALA A 105 -39.31 -4.84 22.50
N ALA A 106 -39.94 -4.02 21.65
CA ALA A 106 -39.22 -3.15 20.71
C ALA A 106 -38.40 -2.06 21.43
N VAL A 107 -38.94 -1.48 22.51
CA VAL A 107 -38.22 -0.51 23.36
C VAL A 107 -37.06 -1.18 24.08
N LEU A 108 -37.24 -2.39 24.63
CA LEU A 108 -36.14 -3.15 25.24
C LEU A 108 -35.06 -3.51 24.22
N LEU A 109 -35.44 -3.90 23.00
CA LEU A 109 -34.48 -4.17 21.92
C LEU A 109 -33.76 -2.90 21.50
N ALA A 110 -34.46 -1.77 21.40
CA ALA A 110 -33.86 -0.47 21.11
C ALA A 110 -32.92 -0.03 22.25
N VAL A 111 -33.28 -0.23 23.50
CA VAL A 111 -32.42 0.07 24.67
C VAL A 111 -31.22 -0.86 24.70
N VAL A 112 -31.35 -2.15 24.39
CA VAL A 112 -30.21 -3.08 24.32
C VAL A 112 -29.31 -2.73 23.15
N VAL A 113 -29.86 -2.37 21.99
CA VAL A 113 -29.08 -1.90 20.83
C VAL A 113 -28.40 -0.57 21.16
N LEU A 114 -29.09 0.41 21.73
CA LEU A 114 -28.53 1.70 22.14
C LEU A 114 -27.55 1.58 23.31
N SER A 115 -27.73 0.61 24.21
CA SER A 115 -26.78 0.32 25.30
C SER A 115 -25.58 -0.48 24.79
N TYR A 116 -25.76 -1.31 23.77
CA TYR A 116 -24.67 -1.99 23.07
C TYR A 116 -23.83 -0.99 22.26
N TYR A 117 -24.48 -0.06 21.54
CA TYR A 117 -23.83 1.09 20.88
C TYR A 117 -23.36 2.19 21.84
N GLY A 118 -23.87 2.22 23.08
CA GLY A 118 -23.43 3.16 24.12
C GLY A 118 -22.30 2.60 24.99
N SER A 119 -22.20 1.27 25.11
CA SER A 119 -21.15 0.55 25.83
C SER A 119 -19.94 0.23 24.94
N TRP A 120 -20.12 0.15 23.62
CA TRP A 120 -19.07 0.42 22.64
C TRP A 120 -19.13 1.91 22.37
N GLY A 121 -18.49 2.71 23.23
CA GLY A 121 -18.40 4.16 23.01
C GLY A 121 -17.98 4.38 21.57
N GLY A 122 -18.88 4.96 20.76
CA GLY A 122 -18.54 5.35 19.39
C GLY A 122 -17.26 6.15 19.48
N ASP A 123 -16.23 5.71 18.75
CA ASP A 123 -14.92 6.31 18.83
C ASP A 123 -15.05 7.75 18.29
N HIS A 124 -15.17 8.73 19.20
CA HIS A 124 -15.40 10.12 18.85
C HIS A 124 -14.22 10.72 18.05
N ASP A 125 -13.09 9.99 17.98
CA ASP A 125 -11.88 10.32 17.23
C ASP A 125 -11.75 9.58 15.88
N GLU A 126 -12.65 8.66 15.48
CA GLU A 126 -12.52 7.96 14.17
C GLU A 126 -12.98 8.85 13.01
N MET A 127 -12.26 8.81 11.89
CA MET A 127 -12.64 9.43 10.62
C MET A 127 -13.84 8.68 9.97
N PRO A 128 -15.06 9.24 9.97
CA PRO A 128 -16.22 8.55 9.42
C PRO A 128 -16.13 8.47 7.90
N ALA A 129 -16.68 7.39 7.33
CA ALA A 129 -16.71 7.19 5.87
C ALA A 129 -17.39 8.34 5.11
N SER A 130 -18.29 9.08 5.76
CA SER A 130 -18.97 10.24 5.19
C SER A 130 -18.00 11.33 4.71
N LEU A 131 -16.86 11.52 5.40
CA LEU A 131 -15.86 12.54 5.04
C LEU A 131 -15.23 12.33 3.67
N PHE A 132 -15.22 11.09 3.17
CA PHE A 132 -14.71 10.76 1.84
C PHE A 132 -15.75 10.94 0.74
N THR A 133 -17.00 11.25 1.10
CA THR A 133 -18.11 11.42 0.14
C THR A 133 -18.66 12.83 0.14
N THR A 134 -18.43 13.60 1.19
CA THR A 134 -18.84 15.00 1.28
C THR A 134 -18.05 15.87 0.33
N ARG A 135 -18.78 16.62 -0.51
CA ARG A 135 -18.20 17.62 -1.40
C ARG A 135 -17.84 18.82 -0.53
N GLY A 136 -16.55 19.04 -0.30
CA GLY A 136 -16.07 20.21 0.44
C GLY A 136 -16.56 21.50 -0.22
N SER A 137 -16.79 22.55 0.58
CA SER A 137 -17.23 23.87 0.12
C SER A 137 -16.33 24.38 -1.02
N GLU A 138 -16.93 24.75 -2.15
CA GLU A 138 -16.26 25.17 -3.40
C GLU A 138 -15.84 26.66 -3.37
N ASN A 139 -15.81 27.29 -2.20
CA ASN A 139 -15.46 28.71 -2.06
C ASN A 139 -13.95 28.91 -1.92
N ALA A 140 -13.21 28.70 -3.01
CA ALA A 140 -11.84 29.21 -3.15
C ALA A 140 -11.79 30.20 -4.31
N THR A 141 -11.57 31.47 -4.00
CA THR A 141 -11.28 32.50 -5.00
C THR A 141 -9.94 32.21 -5.67
N PRO A 142 -9.77 32.47 -6.98
CA PRO A 142 -8.48 32.38 -7.64
C PRO A 142 -7.55 33.46 -7.07
N ALA A 143 -6.70 33.08 -6.13
CA ALA A 143 -5.61 33.91 -5.65
C ALA A 143 -4.38 33.71 -6.55
N ASN A 144 -3.57 34.76 -6.72
CA ASN A 144 -2.21 34.60 -7.22
C ASN A 144 -1.48 33.62 -6.31
N LEU A 145 -1.14 32.44 -6.82
CA LEU A 145 -0.42 31.42 -6.06
C LEU A 145 0.94 31.97 -5.62
N THR A 146 1.30 31.74 -4.36
CA THR A 146 2.60 32.16 -3.81
C THR A 146 3.70 31.16 -4.17
N ASP A 147 4.97 31.60 -4.11
CA ASP A 147 6.12 30.72 -4.29
C ASP A 147 6.15 29.56 -3.28
N ASP A 148 5.67 29.79 -2.06
CA ASP A 148 5.53 28.76 -1.02
C ASP A 148 4.48 27.71 -1.43
N GLN A 149 3.36 28.12 -2.04
CA GLN A 149 2.35 27.19 -2.58
C GLN A 149 2.85 26.43 -3.81
N LEU A 150 3.77 27.01 -4.56
CA LEU A 150 4.44 26.36 -5.70
C LEU A 150 5.68 25.56 -5.29
N LEU A 151 5.99 25.49 -4.00
CA LEU A 151 7.12 24.74 -3.43
C LEU A 151 8.46 25.12 -4.07
N GLY A 152 8.72 26.44 -4.21
CA GLY A 152 9.95 26.93 -4.83
C GLY A 152 10.07 26.58 -6.31
N GLY A 153 8.95 26.55 -7.03
CA GLY A 153 8.89 26.22 -8.46
C GLY A 153 8.83 24.73 -8.78
N LEU A 154 8.79 23.85 -7.77
CA LEU A 154 8.57 22.42 -7.98
C LEU A 154 7.22 22.18 -8.69
N LEU A 155 6.18 22.89 -8.27
CA LEU A 155 4.84 22.85 -8.86
C LEU A 155 4.63 24.01 -9.84
N THR A 156 3.68 23.84 -10.76
CA THR A 156 3.25 24.90 -11.69
C THR A 156 1.85 25.40 -11.34
N ALA A 157 1.52 26.61 -11.78
CA ALA A 157 0.17 27.18 -11.70
C ALA A 157 -0.78 26.66 -12.81
N ALA A 158 -0.44 25.55 -13.48
CA ALA A 158 -1.18 25.06 -14.64
C ALA A 158 -2.49 24.30 -14.29
N PHE A 159 -2.74 24.04 -13.01
CA PHE A 159 -3.94 23.36 -12.54
C PHE A 159 -4.92 24.35 -11.92
N SER A 160 -6.22 24.09 -12.08
CA SER A 160 -7.25 24.80 -11.31
C SER A 160 -7.11 24.44 -9.82
N PRO A 161 -7.03 25.43 -8.91
CA PRO A 161 -6.95 25.16 -7.46
C PRO A 161 -8.12 24.34 -6.92
N GLN A 162 -9.29 24.43 -7.55
CA GLN A 162 -10.50 23.69 -7.15
C GLN A 162 -10.45 22.22 -7.61
N SER A 163 -9.81 21.94 -8.75
CA SER A 163 -9.71 20.58 -9.30
C SER A 163 -8.89 19.63 -8.41
N CYS A 164 -7.91 20.16 -7.70
CA CYS A 164 -7.08 19.43 -6.76
C CYS A 164 -6.57 20.38 -5.68
N ARG A 165 -7.32 20.50 -4.59
CA ARG A 165 -7.03 21.46 -3.50
C ARG A 165 -5.72 21.17 -2.79
N SER A 166 -5.46 19.90 -2.50
CA SER A 166 -4.26 19.44 -1.81
C SER A 166 -2.96 19.90 -2.48
N ARG A 167 -2.97 20.11 -3.80
CA ARG A 167 -1.81 20.57 -4.58
C ARG A 167 -1.23 21.89 -4.06
N TYR A 168 -2.08 22.83 -3.67
CA TYR A 168 -1.66 24.18 -3.27
C TYR A 168 -1.93 24.48 -1.79
N GLU A 169 -2.74 23.66 -1.11
CA GLU A 169 -3.05 23.83 0.31
C GLU A 169 -2.09 23.06 1.22
N PHE A 170 -1.57 21.90 0.81
CA PHE A 170 -0.80 21.00 1.68
C PHE A 170 0.45 21.65 2.30
N ALA A 171 1.12 22.54 1.58
CA ALA A 171 2.27 23.27 2.12
C ALA A 171 1.92 24.09 3.38
N GLY A 172 0.71 24.65 3.45
CA GLY A 172 0.24 25.46 4.56
C GLY A 172 -0.03 24.69 5.86
N TYR A 173 -0.08 23.35 5.80
CA TYR A 173 -0.24 22.49 6.97
C TYR A 173 1.08 22.19 7.69
N HIS A 174 2.21 22.64 7.14
CA HIS A 174 3.51 22.52 7.80
C HIS A 174 3.85 23.84 8.50
N LYS A 175 4.00 23.80 9.83
CA LYS A 175 4.35 24.99 10.63
C LYS A 175 5.72 25.57 10.27
N ARG A 176 6.62 24.72 9.79
CA ARG A 176 8.00 25.08 9.44
C ARG A 176 8.16 25.09 7.92
N LYS A 177 8.98 26.03 7.44
CA LYS A 177 9.39 26.00 6.03
C LYS A 177 10.11 24.68 5.73
N PRO A 178 9.95 24.13 4.51
CA PRO A 178 10.66 22.93 4.10
C PRO A 178 12.18 23.11 4.27
N ALA A 179 12.85 22.11 4.82
CA ALA A 179 14.30 22.13 4.98
C ALA A 179 15.06 22.05 3.64
N HIS A 180 14.40 21.51 2.61
CA HIS A 180 15.01 21.22 1.31
C HIS A 180 14.37 22.06 0.21
N THR A 181 15.21 22.68 -0.62
CA THR A 181 14.77 23.48 -1.78
C THR A 181 15.10 22.73 -3.07
N PRO A 182 14.15 22.57 -4.00
CA PRO A 182 14.43 21.86 -5.25
C PRO A 182 15.50 22.59 -6.06
N SER A 183 16.43 21.83 -6.66
CA SER A 183 17.43 22.44 -7.54
C SER A 183 16.78 23.00 -8.80
N PRO A 184 17.30 24.10 -9.38
CA PRO A 184 16.81 24.60 -10.68
C PRO A 184 16.90 23.54 -11.79
N TYR A 185 17.89 22.65 -11.70
CA TYR A 185 18.08 21.56 -12.66
C TYR A 185 16.95 20.52 -12.55
N LEU A 186 16.54 20.13 -11.35
CA LEU A 186 15.38 19.27 -11.11
C LEU A 186 14.11 19.93 -11.65
N VAL A 187 13.89 21.21 -11.33
CA VAL A 187 12.71 21.95 -11.82
C VAL A 187 12.66 21.92 -13.36
N ALA A 188 13.77 22.23 -14.03
CA ALA A 188 13.85 22.17 -15.49
C ALA A 188 13.58 20.77 -16.05
N LYS A 189 14.06 19.71 -15.39
CA LYS A 189 13.78 18.32 -15.75
C LYS A 189 12.31 17.96 -15.64
N LEU A 190 11.64 18.41 -14.58
CA LEU A 190 10.20 18.18 -14.38
C LEU A 190 9.39 18.89 -15.47
N ARG A 191 9.73 20.15 -15.81
CA ARG A 191 9.09 20.87 -16.93
C ARG A 191 9.28 20.14 -18.27
N LYS A 192 10.48 19.61 -18.55
CA LYS A 192 10.74 18.80 -19.75
C LYS A 192 9.90 17.52 -19.75
N HIS A 193 9.76 16.87 -18.60
CA HIS A 193 8.94 15.66 -18.48
C HIS A 193 7.44 15.95 -18.63
N GLU A 194 6.92 17.06 -18.11
CA GLU A 194 5.54 17.51 -18.33
C GLU A 194 5.25 17.70 -19.83
N ALA A 195 6.16 18.35 -20.56
CA ALA A 195 6.05 18.52 -22.01
C ALA A 195 6.07 17.17 -22.75
N LEU A 196 6.94 16.25 -22.33
CA LEU A 196 6.97 14.88 -22.85
C LEU A 196 5.65 14.15 -22.60
N GLN A 197 5.12 14.20 -21.37
CA GLN A 197 3.88 13.54 -20.99
C GLN A 197 2.67 14.14 -21.72
N LYS A 198 2.64 15.45 -21.95
CA LYS A 198 1.59 16.11 -22.72
C LYS A 198 1.61 15.69 -24.20
N ARG A 199 2.81 15.56 -24.79
CA ARG A 199 2.98 15.13 -26.18
C ARG A 199 2.67 13.64 -26.39
N CYS A 200 3.11 12.80 -25.46
CA CYS A 200 3.10 11.34 -25.59
C CYS A 200 1.98 10.65 -24.80
N GLY A 201 1.19 11.38 -24.03
CA GLY A 201 0.18 10.82 -23.13
C GLY A 201 -1.02 10.19 -23.85
N PRO A 202 -1.87 9.46 -23.12
CA PRO A 202 -3.04 8.80 -23.69
C PRO A 202 -3.96 9.76 -24.46
N GLY A 203 -4.48 9.31 -25.61
CA GLY A 203 -5.36 10.10 -26.48
C GLY A 203 -4.64 11.00 -27.50
N THR A 204 -3.31 11.03 -27.49
CA THR A 204 -2.51 11.76 -28.49
C THR A 204 -2.20 10.91 -29.72
N ALA A 205 -1.95 11.54 -30.87
CA ALA A 205 -1.57 10.81 -32.09
C ALA A 205 -0.27 9.98 -31.94
N PRO A 206 0.80 10.47 -31.27
CA PRO A 206 1.99 9.67 -30.98
C PRO A 206 1.69 8.45 -30.10
N TYR A 207 0.82 8.59 -29.09
CA TYR A 207 0.40 7.45 -28.26
C TYR A 207 -0.32 6.38 -29.06
N GLU A 208 -1.28 6.79 -29.91
CA GLU A 208 -2.01 5.84 -30.76
C GLU A 208 -1.08 5.13 -31.77
N LYS A 209 -0.05 5.83 -32.28
CA LYS A 209 1.01 5.23 -33.10
C LYS A 209 1.79 4.17 -32.32
N ALA A 210 2.25 4.51 -31.11
CA ALA A 210 3.00 3.60 -30.26
C ALA A 210 2.18 2.37 -29.81
N LEU A 211 0.88 2.54 -29.58
CA LEU A 211 -0.03 1.43 -29.29
C LEU A 211 -0.20 0.48 -30.47
N ARG A 212 -0.27 0.99 -31.71
CA ARG A 212 -0.32 0.12 -32.91
C ARG A 212 0.96 -0.70 -33.04
N GLN A 213 2.13 -0.08 -32.86
CA GLN A 213 3.41 -0.79 -32.87
C GLN A 213 3.47 -1.89 -31.80
N LEU A 214 2.98 -1.61 -30.59
CA LEU A 214 2.90 -2.59 -29.51
C LEU A 214 1.98 -3.79 -29.86
N LYS A 215 0.88 -3.57 -30.60
CA LYS A 215 -0.06 -4.63 -31.01
C LYS A 215 0.49 -5.54 -32.10
N PHE A 216 1.09 -4.96 -33.14
CA PHE A 216 1.45 -5.70 -34.36
C PHE A 216 2.85 -6.29 -34.32
N GLY A 217 3.68 -5.92 -33.34
CA GLY A 217 5.02 -6.48 -33.20
C GLY A 217 5.97 -6.14 -34.35
N ASP A 218 5.59 -5.16 -35.19
CA ASP A 218 6.47 -4.62 -36.22
C ASP A 218 7.72 -4.10 -35.52
N GLY A 219 8.83 -4.80 -35.75
CA GLY A 219 10.12 -4.46 -35.17
C GLY A 219 10.37 -2.98 -35.37
N ALA A 220 10.74 -2.29 -34.29
CA ALA A 220 11.06 -0.87 -34.33
C ALA A 220 12.12 -0.62 -35.41
N ALA A 221 11.70 -0.15 -36.58
CA ALA A 221 12.60 0.52 -37.51
C ALA A 221 13.24 1.64 -36.69
N ALA A 222 14.58 1.64 -36.65
CA ALA A 222 15.38 2.47 -35.77
C ALA A 222 14.82 3.89 -35.62
N ALA A 223 14.42 4.17 -34.38
CA ALA A 223 13.95 5.45 -33.90
C ALA A 223 15.02 6.53 -34.12
N ALA A 224 14.69 7.56 -34.89
CA ALA A 224 15.49 8.77 -35.04
C ALA A 224 14.65 9.98 -35.49
N GLY A 225 13.40 10.07 -35.03
CA GLY A 225 12.53 11.25 -35.24
C GLY A 225 12.16 11.93 -33.92
N ASP A 226 11.99 13.25 -33.96
CA ASP A 226 11.58 14.10 -32.81
C ASP A 226 10.16 13.78 -32.28
N ASP A 227 9.41 12.96 -33.03
CA ASP A 227 8.01 12.57 -32.78
C ASP A 227 7.83 11.19 -32.12
N ASP A 228 8.90 10.44 -31.83
CA ASP A 228 8.79 9.07 -31.32
C ASP A 228 8.74 9.01 -29.77
N CYS A 229 7.66 8.42 -29.24
CA CYS A 229 7.39 8.32 -27.82
C CYS A 229 7.80 6.95 -27.25
N ARG A 230 8.45 6.98 -26.08
CA ARG A 230 8.81 5.80 -25.30
C ARG A 230 8.10 5.84 -23.95
N TYR A 231 7.81 4.66 -23.41
CA TYR A 231 6.92 4.52 -22.26
C TYR A 231 7.53 3.67 -21.16
N LEU A 232 7.18 4.02 -19.93
CA LEU A 232 7.35 3.20 -18.73
C LEU A 232 5.97 3.00 -18.10
N VAL A 233 5.54 1.75 -18.02
CA VAL A 233 4.29 1.35 -17.34
C VAL A 233 4.63 0.87 -15.93
N SER A 234 4.25 1.62 -14.91
CA SER A 234 4.34 1.22 -13.50
C SER A 234 3.13 0.35 -13.14
N ILE A 235 3.36 -0.93 -12.91
CA ILE A 235 2.32 -1.92 -12.65
C ILE A 235 2.06 -2.01 -11.15
N SER A 236 0.90 -1.51 -10.71
CA SER A 236 0.40 -1.76 -9.36
C SER A 236 -0.18 -3.17 -9.26
N TYR A 237 -0.03 -3.80 -8.10
CA TYR A 237 -0.49 -5.15 -7.82
C TYR A 237 -0.77 -5.32 -6.32
N ASN A 238 -1.18 -6.52 -5.90
CA ASN A 238 -1.59 -6.82 -4.53
C ASN A 238 -0.45 -6.63 -3.50
N ARG A 239 -0.29 -5.38 -3.05
CA ARG A 239 0.69 -4.88 -2.09
C ARG A 239 0.07 -3.74 -1.29
N GLY A 240 0.60 -3.50 -0.09
CA GLY A 240 0.19 -2.38 0.74
C GLY A 240 0.43 -1.03 0.06
N LEU A 241 -0.38 -0.03 0.42
CA LEU A 241 -0.33 1.31 -0.19
C LEU A 241 1.07 1.94 -0.12
N GLY A 242 1.77 1.82 1.01
CA GLY A 242 3.14 2.34 1.15
C GLY A 242 4.10 1.82 0.08
N ASN A 243 4.05 0.51 -0.21
CA ASN A 243 4.87 -0.11 -1.26
C ASN A 243 4.50 0.40 -2.66
N ARG A 244 3.20 0.59 -2.93
CA ARG A 244 2.72 1.10 -4.22
C ARG A 244 3.15 2.55 -4.43
N ILE A 245 3.12 3.37 -3.39
CA ILE A 245 3.58 4.76 -3.44
C ILE A 245 5.08 4.83 -3.76
N ILE A 246 5.94 4.14 -3.00
CA ILE A 246 7.39 4.18 -3.24
C ILE A 246 7.77 3.58 -4.60
N ALA A 247 7.01 2.59 -5.09
CA ALA A 247 7.17 2.02 -6.42
C ALA A 247 6.85 3.04 -7.52
N ILE A 248 5.72 3.75 -7.41
CA ILE A 248 5.31 4.80 -8.36
C ILE A 248 6.35 5.92 -8.40
N VAL A 249 6.84 6.38 -7.24
CA VAL A 249 7.88 7.43 -7.16
C VAL A 249 9.20 6.95 -7.79
N SER A 250 9.60 5.69 -7.54
CA SER A 250 10.80 5.11 -8.15
C SER A 250 10.69 4.99 -9.67
N ALA A 251 9.54 4.52 -10.16
CA ALA A 251 9.24 4.44 -11.58
C ALA A 251 9.23 5.82 -12.22
N PHE A 252 8.65 6.83 -11.56
CA PHE A 252 8.66 8.20 -12.04
C PHE A 252 10.08 8.75 -12.22
N LEU A 253 10.95 8.59 -11.23
CA LEU A 253 12.34 9.02 -11.36
C LEU A 253 13.03 8.33 -12.54
N TYR A 254 12.86 7.01 -12.67
CA TYR A 254 13.44 6.27 -13.79
C TYR A 254 12.88 6.72 -15.15
N ALA A 255 11.59 7.06 -15.24
CA ALA A 255 10.99 7.63 -16.44
C ALA A 255 11.58 9.00 -16.81
N VAL A 256 11.84 9.87 -15.83
CA VAL A 256 12.51 11.16 -16.03
C VAL A 256 13.96 10.96 -16.52
N LEU A 257 14.71 10.04 -15.91
CA LEU A 257 16.10 9.75 -16.28
C LEU A 257 16.22 9.16 -17.69
N THR A 258 15.24 8.35 -18.11
CA THR A 258 15.27 7.65 -19.40
C THR A 258 14.44 8.31 -20.49
N GLU A 259 13.85 9.47 -20.20
CA GLU A 259 13.00 10.26 -21.10
C GLU A 259 11.84 9.44 -21.67
N ARG A 260 11.07 8.82 -20.77
CA ARG A 260 9.87 8.03 -21.06
C ARG A 260 8.64 8.69 -20.46
N ALA A 261 7.52 8.64 -21.17
CA ALA A 261 6.23 8.96 -20.57
C ALA A 261 5.87 7.89 -19.52
N LEU A 262 5.41 8.32 -18.35
CA LEU A 262 5.00 7.42 -17.27
C LEU A 262 3.52 7.09 -17.40
N LEU A 263 3.17 5.80 -17.33
CA LEU A 263 1.80 5.33 -17.22
C LEU A 263 1.66 4.42 -16.00
N VAL A 264 0.69 4.67 -15.14
CA VAL A 264 0.42 3.87 -13.95
C VAL A 264 -0.74 2.93 -14.25
N ALA A 265 -0.47 1.63 -14.26
CA ALA A 265 -1.52 0.61 -14.31
C ALA A 265 -2.07 0.43 -12.89
N PRO A 266 -3.32 0.83 -12.61
CA PRO A 266 -3.88 0.78 -11.27
C PRO A 266 -4.19 -0.66 -10.84
N TYR A 267 -4.27 -0.89 -9.53
CA TYR A 267 -4.78 -2.14 -8.97
C TYR A 267 -6.22 -1.88 -8.52
N ASN A 268 -7.20 -2.49 -9.18
CA ASN A 268 -8.63 -2.22 -8.93
C ASN A 268 -9.07 -0.75 -9.10
N GLY A 269 -8.36 0.04 -9.91
CA GLY A 269 -8.75 1.44 -10.22
C GLY A 269 -8.50 2.45 -9.09
N ASP A 270 -7.72 2.08 -8.08
CA ASP A 270 -7.48 2.84 -6.86
C ASP A 270 -6.74 4.18 -7.06
N VAL A 271 -5.77 4.26 -7.97
CA VAL A 271 -4.89 5.45 -8.13
C VAL A 271 -5.68 6.73 -8.35
N ALA A 272 -6.71 6.72 -9.20
CA ALA A 272 -7.54 7.90 -9.50
C ALA A 272 -8.39 8.36 -8.31
N ALA A 273 -8.74 7.43 -7.42
CA ALA A 273 -9.51 7.72 -6.22
C ALA A 273 -8.63 8.27 -5.10
N LEU A 274 -7.34 7.94 -5.13
CA LEU A 274 -6.35 8.34 -4.12
C LEU A 274 -5.65 9.66 -4.48
N PHE A 275 -5.28 9.84 -5.75
CA PHE A 275 -4.40 10.93 -6.20
C PHE A 275 -4.99 11.71 -7.38
N CYS A 276 -4.71 13.01 -7.40
CA CYS A 276 -4.96 13.88 -8.54
C CYS A 276 -4.02 13.57 -9.72
N GLU A 277 -4.36 14.08 -10.91
CA GLU A 277 -3.46 14.07 -12.07
C GLU A 277 -2.20 14.92 -11.79
N PRO A 278 -0.98 14.36 -11.90
CA PRO A 278 0.25 15.10 -11.58
C PRO A 278 0.77 15.96 -12.74
N PHE A 279 0.37 15.68 -13.97
CA PHE A 279 0.89 16.35 -15.18
C PHE A 279 -0.17 17.23 -15.85
N PRO A 280 0.15 18.47 -16.26
CA PRO A 280 -0.84 19.36 -16.85
C PRO A 280 -1.40 18.84 -18.18
N ALA A 281 -2.72 18.92 -18.35
CA ALA A 281 -3.44 18.64 -19.61
C ALA A 281 -3.20 17.24 -20.21
N THR A 282 -2.92 16.24 -19.38
CA THR A 282 -2.73 14.84 -19.78
C THR A 282 -3.09 13.94 -18.60
N THR A 283 -3.07 12.62 -18.81
CA THR A 283 -3.23 11.64 -17.74
C THR A 283 -2.01 10.74 -17.62
N TRP A 284 -1.66 10.40 -16.38
CA TRP A 284 -0.69 9.34 -16.08
C TRP A 284 -1.33 7.96 -15.96
N LEU A 285 -2.65 7.83 -16.01
CA LEU A 285 -3.32 6.55 -15.85
C LEU A 285 -3.22 5.73 -17.13
N LEU A 286 -2.86 4.46 -17.00
CA LEU A 286 -2.91 3.53 -18.13
C LEU A 286 -4.38 3.32 -18.54
N PRO A 287 -4.74 3.50 -19.82
CA PRO A 287 -6.10 3.23 -20.29
C PRO A 287 -6.55 1.79 -20.01
N ASP A 288 -7.83 1.65 -19.69
CA ASP A 288 -8.46 0.37 -19.36
C ASP A 288 -8.33 -0.73 -20.44
N GLY A 289 -8.63 -1.97 -20.02
CA GLY A 289 -8.27 -3.22 -20.70
C GLY A 289 -8.86 -3.48 -22.10
N ARG A 290 -9.64 -2.56 -22.68
CA ARG A 290 -9.99 -2.61 -24.12
C ARG A 290 -9.07 -1.73 -24.96
N ARG A 291 -8.51 -0.67 -24.38
CA ARG A 291 -7.68 0.32 -25.07
C ARG A 291 -6.20 -0.03 -25.03
N PHE A 292 -5.73 -0.67 -23.96
CA PHE A 292 -4.35 -1.15 -23.88
C PHE A 292 -4.19 -2.59 -24.42
N PRO A 293 -3.15 -2.89 -25.25
CA PRO A 293 -2.97 -4.20 -25.90
C PRO A 293 -2.64 -5.35 -24.96
N LEU A 294 -1.81 -5.08 -23.95
CA LEU A 294 -1.30 -6.13 -23.07
C LEU A 294 -2.30 -6.35 -21.94
N ARG A 295 -2.94 -7.52 -21.98
CA ARG A 295 -3.84 -7.96 -20.92
C ARG A 295 -3.03 -8.58 -19.78
N HIS A 296 -3.64 -8.68 -18.60
CA HIS A 296 -3.08 -9.44 -17.48
C HIS A 296 -1.70 -8.96 -16.98
N LEU A 297 -1.43 -7.65 -17.05
CA LEU A 297 -0.21 -7.06 -16.47
C LEU A 297 0.06 -7.50 -15.01
N PRO A 298 -0.95 -7.63 -14.12
CA PRO A 298 -0.71 -8.11 -12.76
C PRO A 298 -0.16 -9.54 -12.66
N ASP A 299 -0.35 -10.38 -13.68
CA ASP A 299 0.04 -11.79 -13.68
C ASP A 299 1.53 -11.99 -14.07
N LEU A 300 2.16 -10.96 -14.63
CA LEU A 300 3.60 -10.93 -14.93
C LEU A 300 4.43 -11.17 -13.65
N ASN A 301 5.44 -12.03 -13.75
CA ASN A 301 6.31 -12.45 -12.65
C ASN A 301 7.71 -12.82 -13.18
N GLY A 302 8.68 -13.11 -12.29
CA GLY A 302 10.07 -13.38 -12.70
C GLY A 302 10.26 -14.51 -13.72
N LYS A 303 9.28 -15.41 -13.88
CA LYS A 303 9.31 -16.51 -14.86
C LYS A 303 8.70 -16.14 -16.22
N SER A 304 8.08 -14.97 -16.36
CA SER A 304 7.56 -14.48 -17.65
C SER A 304 8.69 -14.40 -18.67
N LYS A 305 8.46 -14.91 -19.89
CA LYS A 305 9.51 -14.99 -20.94
C LYS A 305 10.02 -13.62 -21.37
N GLU A 306 9.20 -12.60 -21.15
CA GLU A 306 9.43 -11.20 -21.46
C GLU A 306 10.20 -10.47 -20.33
N SER A 307 10.45 -11.14 -19.19
CA SER A 307 11.23 -10.55 -18.10
C SER A 307 12.68 -10.35 -18.52
N LEU A 308 13.31 -9.25 -18.09
CA LEU A 308 14.73 -9.02 -18.32
C LEU A 308 15.57 -10.21 -17.84
N GLY A 309 15.28 -10.75 -16.66
CA GLY A 309 15.97 -11.92 -16.13
C GLY A 309 15.82 -13.16 -17.02
N ALA A 310 14.63 -13.45 -17.54
CA ALA A 310 14.40 -14.58 -18.45
C ALA A 310 15.09 -14.39 -19.80
N LEU A 311 15.06 -13.18 -20.37
CA LEU A 311 15.74 -12.85 -21.63
C LEU A 311 17.26 -13.04 -21.53
N LEU A 312 17.84 -12.67 -20.38
CA LEU A 312 19.26 -12.88 -20.10
C LEU A 312 19.61 -14.36 -19.93
N LYS A 313 18.83 -15.13 -19.16
CA LYS A 313 19.06 -16.58 -18.97
C LYS A 313 18.97 -17.39 -20.25
N ASN A 314 18.10 -16.98 -21.16
CA ASN A 314 17.86 -17.69 -22.42
C ASN A 314 18.79 -17.23 -23.56
N ASN A 315 19.83 -16.43 -23.27
CA ASN A 315 20.77 -15.89 -24.27
C ASN A 315 20.09 -15.15 -25.44
N VAL A 316 18.91 -14.56 -25.20
CA VAL A 316 18.22 -13.68 -26.17
C VAL A 316 18.94 -12.33 -26.29
N ILE A 317 19.79 -12.03 -25.33
CA ILE A 317 20.73 -10.90 -25.33
C ILE A 317 22.13 -11.50 -25.46
N SER A 318 22.86 -11.14 -26.49
CA SER A 318 24.26 -11.52 -26.66
C SER A 318 25.17 -10.49 -26.01
N VAL A 319 25.99 -10.92 -25.07
CA VAL A 319 27.06 -10.11 -24.47
C VAL A 319 28.33 -10.37 -25.27
N ALA A 320 28.83 -9.36 -26.00
CA ALA A 320 30.12 -9.50 -26.69
C ALA A 320 31.25 -9.63 -25.66
N ALA A 321 32.07 -10.68 -25.77
CA ALA A 321 33.22 -10.88 -24.90
C ALA A 321 34.30 -9.83 -25.20
N GLY A 322 34.41 -8.82 -24.33
CA GLY A 322 35.45 -7.78 -24.40
C GLY A 322 35.39 -6.87 -23.17
N VAL A 323 36.48 -6.14 -22.91
CA VAL A 323 36.66 -5.27 -21.72
C VAL A 323 35.60 -4.15 -21.64
N ASN A 324 34.97 -3.82 -22.76
CA ASN A 324 33.82 -2.92 -22.90
C ASN A 324 32.61 -3.65 -23.51
N GLY A 325 32.19 -4.77 -22.93
CA GLY A 325 31.11 -5.62 -23.45
C GLY A 325 29.88 -4.80 -23.92
N THR A 326 29.70 -4.74 -25.24
CA THR A 326 28.50 -4.20 -25.84
C THR A 326 27.48 -5.33 -25.87
N SER A 327 26.53 -5.29 -24.95
CA SER A 327 25.31 -6.08 -25.06
C SER A 327 24.54 -5.64 -26.29
N SER A 328 24.10 -6.63 -27.07
CA SER A 328 23.18 -6.43 -28.18
C SER A 328 22.06 -7.47 -28.11
N TRP A 329 20.92 -7.15 -28.71
CA TRP A 329 19.90 -8.15 -28.97
C TRP A 329 20.48 -9.24 -29.88
N SER A 330 20.28 -10.51 -29.53
CA SER A 330 20.94 -11.61 -30.23
C SER A 330 20.52 -11.67 -31.70
N GLY A 331 21.48 -12.00 -32.57
CA GLY A 331 21.26 -12.13 -34.01
C GLY A 331 21.01 -10.82 -34.77
N GLY A 332 21.42 -9.66 -34.23
CA GLY A 332 21.24 -8.35 -34.89
C GLY A 332 19.77 -7.91 -34.99
N ARG A 333 18.89 -8.53 -34.19
CA ARG A 333 17.45 -8.25 -34.21
C ARG A 333 17.13 -6.87 -33.61
N PRO A 334 16.06 -6.21 -34.08
CA PRO A 334 15.57 -5.00 -33.42
C PRO A 334 15.16 -5.33 -31.96
N PRO A 335 15.16 -4.33 -31.07
CA PRO A 335 14.68 -4.51 -29.70
C PRO A 335 13.23 -5.02 -29.71
N PRO A 336 12.83 -5.84 -28.72
CA PRO A 336 11.44 -6.25 -28.58
C PRO A 336 10.56 -5.02 -28.34
N PRO A 337 9.27 -5.07 -28.73
CA PRO A 337 8.35 -3.96 -28.55
C PRO A 337 8.18 -3.58 -27.07
N TYR A 338 8.33 -4.54 -26.17
CA TYR A 338 8.37 -4.32 -24.73
C TYR A 338 9.32 -5.26 -23.99
N VAL A 339 9.74 -4.85 -22.80
CA VAL A 339 10.46 -5.68 -21.82
C VAL A 339 9.79 -5.53 -20.46
N TYR A 340 9.61 -6.65 -19.76
CA TYR A 340 9.12 -6.68 -18.39
C TYR A 340 10.29 -6.62 -17.39
N LEU A 341 10.20 -5.70 -16.44
CA LEU A 341 11.16 -5.48 -15.37
C LEU A 341 10.54 -5.99 -14.07
N HIS A 342 10.97 -7.19 -13.66
CA HIS A 342 10.59 -7.79 -12.38
C HIS A 342 11.53 -7.29 -11.29
N LEU A 343 11.13 -6.25 -10.56
CA LEU A 343 11.98 -5.56 -9.57
C LEU A 343 11.33 -5.55 -8.19
N ASP A 344 10.52 -6.55 -7.87
CA ASP A 344 9.99 -6.71 -6.51
C ASP A 344 11.05 -7.26 -5.55
N GLY A 345 10.74 -7.33 -4.25
CA GLY A 345 11.68 -7.82 -3.25
C GLY A 345 12.15 -9.26 -3.45
N GLY A 346 11.48 -10.05 -4.30
CA GLY A 346 11.85 -11.41 -4.68
C GLY A 346 12.63 -11.52 -5.99
N ALA A 347 12.97 -10.39 -6.63
CA ALA A 347 13.72 -10.36 -7.89
C ALA A 347 15.06 -11.11 -7.77
N ASP A 348 15.37 -11.92 -8.77
CA ASP A 348 16.58 -12.73 -8.76
C ASP A 348 17.82 -12.00 -9.25
N TYR A 349 18.96 -12.70 -9.28
CA TYR A 349 20.24 -12.15 -9.74
C TYR A 349 20.15 -11.51 -11.14
N HIS A 350 19.52 -12.18 -12.11
CA HIS A 350 19.47 -11.71 -13.49
C HIS A 350 18.53 -10.52 -13.64
N ASP A 351 17.40 -10.52 -12.93
CA ASP A 351 16.52 -9.34 -12.88
C ASP A 351 17.26 -8.12 -12.31
N LYS A 352 18.08 -8.33 -11.27
CA LYS A 352 18.91 -7.31 -10.63
C LYS A 352 20.08 -6.81 -11.48
N LEU A 353 20.38 -7.44 -12.62
CA LEU A 353 21.27 -6.84 -13.62
C LEU A 353 20.66 -5.58 -14.28
N PHE A 354 19.39 -5.26 -14.01
CA PHE A 354 18.81 -3.94 -14.28
C PHE A 354 19.70 -2.79 -13.78
N TYR A 355 20.43 -2.95 -12.67
CA TYR A 355 21.30 -1.91 -12.10
C TYR A 355 22.70 -1.84 -12.77
N CYS A 356 22.88 -2.45 -13.93
CA CYS A 356 24.13 -2.42 -14.67
C CYS A 356 24.03 -1.55 -15.93
N ASP A 357 25.08 -0.79 -16.24
CA ASP A 357 25.15 0.08 -17.43
C ASP A 357 24.93 -0.68 -18.73
N GLU A 358 25.40 -1.93 -18.79
CA GLU A 358 25.22 -2.80 -19.94
C GLU A 358 23.74 -3.06 -20.25
N GLN A 359 22.96 -3.41 -19.25
CA GLN A 359 21.52 -3.65 -19.39
C GLN A 359 20.77 -2.32 -19.57
N GLN A 360 21.18 -1.24 -18.92
CA GLN A 360 20.60 0.09 -19.12
C GLN A 360 20.72 0.59 -20.57
N ARG A 361 21.87 0.34 -21.22
CA ARG A 361 22.06 0.65 -22.65
C ARG A 361 21.10 -0.12 -23.55
N LEU A 362 20.84 -1.40 -23.27
CA LEU A 362 19.83 -2.19 -24.00
C LEU A 362 18.42 -1.62 -23.81
N LEU A 363 18.05 -1.37 -22.56
CA LEU A 363 16.72 -0.90 -22.19
C LEU A 363 16.42 0.47 -22.77
N ARG A 364 17.44 1.30 -23.08
CA ARG A 364 17.25 2.58 -23.78
C ARG A 364 16.56 2.43 -25.14
N GLY A 365 16.84 1.34 -25.87
CA GLY A 365 16.28 1.08 -27.19
C GLY A 365 14.86 0.47 -27.19
N VAL A 366 14.38 -0.02 -26.04
CA VAL A 366 13.07 -0.68 -25.95
C VAL A 366 11.95 0.37 -25.89
N PRO A 367 10.92 0.34 -26.76
CA PRO A 367 9.86 1.34 -26.73
C PRO A 367 9.01 1.34 -25.45
N TRP A 368 8.61 0.16 -24.96
CA TRP A 368 7.77 0.00 -23.77
C TRP A 368 8.49 -0.78 -22.66
N LEU A 369 8.66 -0.16 -21.50
CA LEU A 369 9.13 -0.87 -20.30
C LEU A 369 7.95 -1.11 -19.37
N LEU A 370 7.76 -2.35 -18.93
CA LEU A 370 6.70 -2.73 -17.99
C LEU A 370 7.36 -3.03 -16.64
N MET A 371 7.21 -2.14 -15.66
CA MET A 371 7.89 -2.24 -14.38
C MET A 371 6.93 -2.68 -13.29
N LYS A 372 7.27 -3.76 -12.58
CA LYS A 372 6.57 -4.21 -11.38
C LYS A 372 7.55 -4.28 -10.22
N THR A 373 7.31 -3.49 -9.19
CA THR A 373 8.15 -3.40 -7.99
C THR A 373 7.30 -3.05 -6.77
N ASP A 374 7.77 -3.46 -5.58
CA ASP A 374 7.25 -3.07 -4.27
C ASP A 374 8.31 -2.37 -3.41
N SER A 375 9.39 -1.90 -4.05
CA SER A 375 10.58 -1.37 -3.39
C SER A 375 10.90 0.07 -3.82
N TYR A 376 11.59 0.80 -2.95
CA TYR A 376 12.15 2.11 -3.27
C TYR A 376 13.48 1.95 -3.99
N LEU A 377 13.51 2.06 -5.32
CA LEU A 377 14.67 1.65 -6.14
C LEU A 377 15.79 2.71 -6.20
N VAL A 378 15.51 3.92 -5.74
CA VAL A 378 16.32 5.12 -5.98
C VAL A 378 17.78 4.98 -5.51
N PRO A 379 18.09 4.47 -4.29
CA PRO A 379 19.48 4.27 -3.88
C PRO A 379 20.26 3.37 -4.85
N GLY A 380 19.60 2.34 -5.40
CA GLY A 380 20.19 1.47 -6.43
C GLY A 380 20.46 2.20 -7.76
N LEU A 381 19.64 3.18 -8.12
CA LEU A 381 19.85 3.98 -9.34
C LEU A 381 21.10 4.88 -9.24
N PHE A 382 21.46 5.37 -8.04
CA PHE A 382 22.71 6.12 -7.83
C PHE A 382 23.97 5.26 -8.01
N LEU A 383 23.85 3.94 -7.79
CA LEU A 383 24.96 3.01 -8.01
C LEU A 383 25.22 2.77 -9.50
N VAL A 384 24.26 3.05 -10.40
CA VAL A 384 24.40 2.93 -11.86
C VAL A 384 25.25 4.08 -12.42
N PRO A 385 26.48 3.83 -12.91
CA PRO A 385 27.40 4.91 -13.30
C PRO A 385 26.84 5.82 -14.40
N SER A 386 26.15 5.26 -15.41
CA SER A 386 25.56 6.04 -16.51
C SER A 386 24.38 6.95 -16.09
N LEU A 387 23.77 6.72 -14.93
CA LEU A 387 22.67 7.54 -14.40
C LEU A 387 23.14 8.51 -13.31
N ARG A 388 24.25 8.21 -12.63
CA ARG A 388 24.74 8.92 -11.44
C ARG A 388 24.93 10.41 -11.66
N GLY A 389 25.62 10.82 -12.71
CA GLY A 389 25.87 12.24 -12.97
C GLY A 389 24.60 13.05 -13.24
N GLU A 390 23.54 12.42 -13.73
CA GLU A 390 22.23 13.07 -13.88
C GLU A 390 21.55 13.27 -12.53
N LEU A 391 21.54 12.21 -11.72
CA LEU A 391 20.98 12.19 -10.38
C LEU A 391 21.66 13.20 -9.45
N GLU A 392 23.00 13.28 -9.48
CA GLU A 392 23.76 14.22 -8.66
C GLU A 392 23.46 15.68 -8.98
N ARG A 393 23.16 16.00 -10.25
CA ARG A 393 22.75 17.35 -10.68
C ARG A 393 21.31 17.66 -10.31
N MET A 394 20.41 16.68 -10.44
CA MET A 394 19.01 16.84 -10.04
C MET A 394 18.88 17.02 -8.53
N PHE A 395 19.64 16.26 -7.74
CA PHE A 395 19.55 16.22 -6.29
C PHE A 395 20.91 16.52 -5.66
N PRO A 396 21.30 17.80 -5.52
CA PRO A 396 22.51 18.17 -4.78
C PRO A 396 22.47 17.62 -3.35
N GLU A 397 21.33 17.81 -2.66
CA GLU A 397 20.99 17.20 -1.38
C GLU A 397 20.47 15.77 -1.61
N LYS A 398 21.31 14.77 -1.28
CA LYS A 398 21.03 13.36 -1.57
C LYS A 398 19.94 12.78 -0.66
N ASP A 399 19.68 13.41 0.48
CA ASP A 399 18.66 13.00 1.45
C ASP A 399 17.29 13.66 1.22
N ALA A 400 17.04 14.22 0.03
CA ALA A 400 15.78 14.91 -0.31
C ALA A 400 15.10 14.39 -1.60
N VAL A 401 15.53 13.23 -2.13
CA VAL A 401 15.05 12.73 -3.43
C VAL A 401 13.56 12.36 -3.36
N PHE A 402 13.20 11.49 -2.42
CA PHE A 402 11.80 11.13 -2.20
C PHE A 402 10.97 12.34 -1.77
N HIS A 403 11.53 13.24 -0.95
CA HIS A 403 10.85 14.46 -0.51
C HIS A 403 10.36 15.31 -1.69
N HIS A 404 11.27 15.65 -2.62
CA HIS A 404 10.89 16.44 -3.79
C HIS A 404 9.94 15.68 -4.72
N LEU A 405 10.23 14.42 -5.02
CA LEU A 405 9.44 13.67 -5.99
C LEU A 405 8.04 13.34 -5.49
N SER A 406 7.89 12.98 -4.21
CA SER A 406 6.58 12.70 -3.61
C SER A 406 5.71 13.95 -3.56
N ARG A 407 6.25 15.11 -3.18
CA ARG A 407 5.51 16.38 -3.13
C ARG A 407 5.19 16.97 -4.51
N TYR A 408 5.92 16.56 -5.54
CA TYR A 408 5.61 16.88 -6.93
C TYR A 408 4.49 15.98 -7.50
N LEU A 409 4.55 14.68 -7.21
CA LEU A 409 3.75 13.66 -7.88
C LEU A 409 2.44 13.33 -7.15
N LEU A 410 2.44 13.36 -5.81
CA LEU A 410 1.41 12.76 -4.98
C LEU A 410 0.56 13.84 -4.31
N HIS A 411 -0.58 14.16 -4.91
CA HIS A 411 -1.55 15.08 -4.35
C HIS A 411 -2.85 14.33 -4.06
N PRO A 412 -3.28 14.22 -2.78
CA PRO A 412 -4.53 13.54 -2.43
C PRO A 412 -5.71 14.10 -3.22
N ALA A 413 -6.54 13.22 -3.77
CA ALA A 413 -7.79 13.60 -4.41
C ALA A 413 -8.69 14.38 -3.42
N ASN A 414 -9.55 15.25 -3.92
CA ASN A 414 -10.34 16.16 -3.07
C ASN A 414 -11.15 15.44 -1.97
N ALA A 415 -11.65 14.23 -2.21
CA ALA A 415 -12.31 13.40 -1.20
C ALA A 415 -11.38 13.04 -0.03
N VAL A 416 -10.17 12.57 -0.34
CA VAL A 416 -9.16 12.25 0.67
C VAL A 416 -8.67 13.52 1.36
N TRP A 417 -8.43 14.59 0.60
CA TRP A 417 -7.99 15.88 1.14
C TRP A 417 -9.02 16.50 2.09
N HIS A 418 -10.31 16.40 1.77
CA HIS A 418 -11.36 16.86 2.67
C HIS A 418 -11.31 16.12 4.01
N ALA A 419 -11.14 14.80 3.98
CA ALA A 419 -11.04 13.99 5.20
C ALA A 419 -9.78 14.34 6.02
N ILE A 420 -8.62 14.53 5.37
CA ILE A 420 -7.38 14.99 6.02
C ILE A 420 -7.60 16.36 6.69
N THR A 421 -8.14 17.32 5.96
CA THR A 421 -8.26 18.71 6.44
C THR A 421 -9.31 18.85 7.54
N ALA A 422 -10.43 18.13 7.45
CA ALA A 422 -11.43 18.06 8.52
C ALA A 422 -10.82 17.50 9.81
N TYR A 423 -10.16 16.33 9.71
CA TYR A 423 -9.52 15.70 10.87
C TYR A 423 -8.45 16.59 11.50
N HIS A 424 -7.60 17.20 10.68
CA HIS A 424 -6.58 18.10 11.18
C HIS A 424 -7.19 19.31 11.89
N SER A 425 -8.24 19.91 11.33
CA SER A 425 -8.93 21.06 11.95
C SER A 425 -9.53 20.70 13.31
N ASP A 426 -10.18 19.55 13.41
CA ASP A 426 -10.96 19.16 14.59
C ASP A 426 -10.07 18.66 15.74
N HIS A 427 -8.95 17.98 15.42
CA HIS A 427 -8.14 17.29 16.42
C HIS A 427 -6.71 17.84 16.59
N LEU A 428 -6.11 18.44 15.54
CA LEU A 428 -4.66 18.73 15.53
C LEU A 428 -4.33 20.24 15.48
N ALA A 429 -5.17 21.07 14.87
CA ALA A 429 -4.86 22.46 14.57
C ALA A 429 -4.64 23.33 15.83
N GLY A 430 -5.27 22.99 16.94
CA GLY A 430 -5.18 23.74 18.20
C GLY A 430 -3.88 23.51 18.98
N ALA A 431 -3.07 22.50 18.63
CA ALA A 431 -1.89 22.12 19.41
C ALA A 431 -0.63 22.90 19.02
N GLY A 432 0.12 23.37 20.01
CA GLY A 432 1.41 24.03 19.84
C GLY A 432 2.47 23.12 19.21
N HIS A 433 2.49 21.84 19.56
CA HIS A 433 3.40 20.82 19.04
C HIS A 433 2.67 19.53 18.63
N LEU A 434 3.03 18.95 17.48
CA LEU A 434 2.43 17.71 16.96
C LEU A 434 3.44 16.57 16.93
N VAL A 435 3.11 15.46 17.56
CA VAL A 435 3.93 14.24 17.58
C VAL A 435 3.19 13.10 16.88
N GLY A 436 3.72 12.62 15.76
CA GLY A 436 3.17 11.48 15.05
C GLY A 436 3.84 10.17 15.48
N ILE A 437 3.06 9.16 15.83
CA ILE A 437 3.52 7.83 16.22
C ILE A 437 2.90 6.80 15.27
N GLN A 438 3.74 6.23 14.41
CA GLN A 438 3.38 5.21 13.44
C GLN A 438 3.77 3.83 13.95
N ILE A 439 2.76 2.99 14.26
CA ILE A 439 2.95 1.67 14.87
C ILE A 439 2.55 0.58 13.87
N ARG A 440 3.50 -0.29 13.50
CA ARG A 440 3.25 -1.46 12.65
C ARG A 440 3.80 -2.73 13.27
N VAL A 441 2.93 -3.64 13.69
CA VAL A 441 3.33 -4.96 14.16
C VAL A 441 3.20 -6.00 13.06
N TYR A 442 4.27 -6.73 12.79
CA TYR A 442 4.32 -7.82 11.81
C TYR A 442 4.36 -9.18 12.53
N HIS A 443 3.25 -9.53 13.17
CA HIS A 443 3.04 -10.88 13.72
C HIS A 443 1.78 -11.50 13.09
N LYS A 444 1.69 -12.83 13.11
CA LYS A 444 0.63 -13.61 12.45
C LYS A 444 -0.72 -13.61 13.19
N GLU A 445 -0.84 -12.85 14.28
CA GLU A 445 -2.03 -12.80 15.12
C GLU A 445 -2.98 -11.68 14.69
N THR A 446 -4.25 -11.74 15.09
CA THR A 446 -5.27 -10.76 14.72
C THR A 446 -6.17 -10.42 15.92
N PRO A 447 -6.15 -9.17 16.43
CA PRO A 447 -5.24 -8.09 16.06
C PRO A 447 -3.81 -8.40 16.54
N PRO A 448 -2.76 -8.08 15.76
CA PRO A 448 -1.37 -8.28 16.16
C PRO A 448 -0.96 -7.19 17.17
N VAL A 449 -1.48 -7.26 18.39
CA VAL A 449 -1.08 -6.40 19.50
C VAL A 449 0.13 -7.01 20.21
N SER A 450 1.02 -6.15 20.71
CA SER A 450 2.24 -6.58 21.40
C SER A 450 2.54 -5.60 22.53
N GLN A 451 2.55 -6.11 23.76
CA GLN A 451 2.96 -5.32 24.92
C GLN A 451 4.39 -4.80 24.76
N VAL A 452 5.31 -5.61 24.23
CA VAL A 452 6.68 -5.17 23.97
C VAL A 452 6.75 -4.04 22.94
N ALA A 453 5.89 -4.04 21.91
CA ALA A 453 5.84 -2.93 20.97
C ALA A 453 5.32 -1.64 21.64
N LEU A 454 4.32 -1.74 22.52
CA LEU A 454 3.84 -0.60 23.32
C LEU A 454 4.93 -0.09 24.25
N ASP A 455 5.59 -0.98 25.00
CA ASP A 455 6.67 -0.63 25.92
C ASP A 455 7.85 0.02 25.17
N GLN A 456 8.16 -0.45 23.95
CA GLN A 456 9.16 0.15 23.07
C GLN A 456 8.76 1.56 22.63
N VAL A 457 7.51 1.76 22.20
CA VAL A 457 6.97 3.09 21.83
C VAL A 457 7.10 4.06 23.00
N LEU A 458 6.60 3.67 24.17
CA LEU A 458 6.62 4.51 25.37
C LEU A 458 8.04 4.79 25.85
N SER A 459 8.92 3.78 25.83
CA SER A 459 10.33 3.92 26.21
C SER A 459 11.06 4.89 25.28
N CYS A 460 10.89 4.75 23.96
CA CYS A 460 11.45 5.67 22.99
C CYS A 460 10.92 7.09 23.18
N ALA A 461 9.60 7.24 23.21
CA ALA A 461 8.95 8.53 23.24
C ALA A 461 9.28 9.32 24.53
N ARG A 462 9.44 8.65 25.67
CA ARG A 462 9.91 9.29 26.92
C ARG A 462 11.39 9.63 26.87
N ARG A 463 12.24 8.67 26.45
CA ARG A 463 13.70 8.84 26.39
C ARG A 463 14.07 10.03 25.51
N GLU A 464 13.40 10.17 24.38
CA GLU A 464 13.65 11.22 23.39
C GLU A 464 12.73 12.44 23.55
N LYS A 465 12.01 12.53 24.68
CA LYS A 465 11.16 13.67 25.06
C LYS A 465 10.10 14.04 24.01
N LEU A 466 9.60 13.04 23.30
CA LEU A 466 8.44 13.16 22.41
C LEU A 466 7.12 13.15 23.20
N LEU A 467 7.10 12.49 24.35
CA LEU A 467 5.98 12.48 25.29
C LEU A 467 6.45 13.00 26.66
N PRO A 468 5.56 13.65 27.44
CA PRO A 468 5.89 14.07 28.80
C PRO A 468 6.29 12.87 29.66
N ALA A 469 7.20 13.10 30.61
CA ALA A 469 7.56 12.07 31.59
C ALA A 469 6.32 11.70 32.40
N SER A 470 6.11 10.41 32.64
CA SER A 470 5.02 9.88 33.47
C SER A 470 5.13 10.41 34.89
N SER A 471 4.50 11.54 35.17
CA SER A 471 4.33 12.05 36.52
C SER A 471 3.10 11.37 37.10
N GLY A 472 3.23 10.74 38.27
CA GLY A 472 2.14 10.09 39.02
C GLY A 472 1.06 11.04 39.56
N THR A 473 0.92 12.21 38.92
CA THR A 473 -0.14 13.19 39.07
C THR A 473 -0.52 13.54 37.64
N MET A 474 -1.78 13.34 37.27
CA MET A 474 -2.35 13.82 36.01
C MET A 474 -2.10 15.33 35.91
N THR A 475 -0.95 15.74 35.40
CA THR A 475 -0.73 17.10 34.96
C THR A 475 -1.63 17.21 33.75
N ASN A 476 -2.69 18.01 33.87
CA ASN A 476 -3.44 18.51 32.72
C ASN A 476 -2.44 19.29 31.84
N THR A 477 -1.63 18.59 31.03
CA THR A 477 -1.10 19.17 29.81
C THR A 477 -2.35 19.56 29.04
N SER A 478 -2.66 20.84 29.02
CA SER A 478 -3.77 21.34 28.24
C SER A 478 -3.55 20.86 26.80
N SER A 479 -4.61 20.37 26.16
CA SER A 479 -4.59 19.97 24.75
C SER A 479 -4.09 21.08 23.81
N SER A 480 -3.95 22.31 24.31
CA SER A 480 -3.31 23.44 23.64
C SER A 480 -1.82 23.26 23.39
N ASP A 481 -1.09 22.49 24.20
CA ASP A 481 0.38 22.52 24.19
C ASP A 481 0.98 21.47 23.26
N GLN A 482 0.41 20.26 23.28
CA GLN A 482 0.87 19.15 22.45
C GLN A 482 -0.29 18.20 22.10
N ALA A 483 -0.32 17.73 20.85
CA ALA A 483 -1.19 16.63 20.43
C ALA A 483 -0.37 15.48 19.84
N VAL A 484 -0.83 14.25 20.09
CA VAL A 484 -0.17 13.01 19.70
C VAL A 484 -1.07 12.27 18.72
N LEU A 485 -0.62 12.13 17.48
CA LEU A 485 -1.32 11.39 16.44
C LEU A 485 -0.79 9.95 16.39
N VAL A 486 -1.63 8.97 16.72
CA VAL A 486 -1.29 7.55 16.66
C VAL A 486 -1.93 6.92 15.43
N THR A 487 -1.12 6.21 14.62
CA THR A 487 -1.62 5.43 13.48
C THR A 487 -1.23 3.96 13.65
N SER A 488 -2.22 3.09 13.63
CA SER A 488 -2.07 1.65 13.85
C SER A 488 -3.29 0.93 13.30
N LEU A 489 -3.13 -0.33 12.86
CA LEU A 489 -4.29 -1.17 12.52
C LEU A 489 -5.19 -1.43 13.73
N SER A 490 -4.65 -1.41 14.95
CA SER A 490 -5.40 -1.66 16.18
C SER A 490 -5.54 -0.40 17.02
N SER A 491 -6.74 -0.17 17.56
CA SER A 491 -7.04 0.90 18.54
C SER A 491 -6.33 0.71 19.89
N TRP A 492 -5.90 -0.51 20.18
CA TRP A 492 -5.31 -0.87 21.47
C TRP A 492 -4.10 -0.01 21.86
N TYR A 493 -3.23 0.34 20.90
CA TYR A 493 -2.08 1.20 21.20
C TYR A 493 -2.49 2.64 21.51
N TYR A 494 -3.46 3.19 20.77
CA TYR A 494 -4.02 4.50 21.04
C TYR A 494 -4.65 4.56 22.42
N GLU A 495 -5.50 3.59 22.76
CA GLU A 495 -6.15 3.51 24.07
C GLU A 495 -5.11 3.48 25.19
N LYS A 496 -4.07 2.65 25.05
CA LYS A 496 -3.01 2.54 26.06
C LYS A 496 -2.14 3.78 26.18
N ILE A 497 -1.77 4.41 25.06
CA ILE A 497 -1.00 5.66 25.08
C ILE A 497 -1.87 6.79 25.67
N ARG A 498 -3.15 6.86 25.34
CA ARG A 498 -4.10 7.83 25.91
C ARG A 498 -4.29 7.64 27.40
N ASP A 499 -4.41 6.40 27.88
CA ASP A 499 -4.52 6.10 29.31
C ASP A 499 -3.29 6.58 30.10
N GLU A 500 -2.10 6.57 29.47
CA GLU A 500 -0.85 7.02 30.10
C GLU A 500 -0.55 8.51 29.93
N VAL A 501 -0.96 9.13 28.82
CA VAL A 501 -0.59 10.51 28.45
C VAL A 501 -1.72 11.51 28.69
N GLY A 502 -2.99 11.09 28.63
CA GLY A 502 -4.17 11.94 28.79
C GLY A 502 -4.88 12.29 27.46
N GLY A 503 -5.80 13.26 27.50
CA GLY A 503 -6.77 13.56 26.44
C GLY A 503 -6.27 14.29 25.20
N GLY A 504 -4.96 14.35 24.94
CA GLY A 504 -4.35 14.96 23.74
C GLY A 504 -3.83 13.93 22.74
N VAL A 505 -4.29 12.69 22.83
CA VAL A 505 -3.91 11.58 21.93
C VAL A 505 -5.08 11.32 20.99
N HIS A 506 -4.82 11.15 19.70
CA HIS A 506 -5.82 10.98 18.64
C HIS A 506 -5.44 9.84 17.70
N GLN A 507 -6.42 9.09 17.19
CA GLN A 507 -6.22 8.07 16.17
C GLN A 507 -7.26 8.20 15.06
N PRO A 508 -6.87 8.45 13.79
CA PRO A 508 -7.84 8.69 12.72
C PRO A 508 -8.60 7.44 12.28
N SER A 509 -7.99 6.27 12.33
CA SER A 509 -8.65 5.01 12.01
C SER A 509 -7.98 3.80 12.68
N HIS A 510 -8.71 2.68 12.76
CA HIS A 510 -8.24 1.42 13.33
C HIS A 510 -8.80 0.21 12.54
N GLU A 511 -8.34 0.05 11.30
CA GLU A 511 -8.90 -0.91 10.32
C GLU A 511 -8.87 -2.41 10.71
N GLY A 512 -8.16 -2.77 11.78
CA GLY A 512 -8.02 -4.13 12.32
C GLY A 512 -7.11 -5.01 11.47
N LEU A 513 -7.46 -5.17 10.19
CA LEU A 513 -6.70 -5.92 9.20
C LEU A 513 -6.37 -5.06 7.99
N GLN A 514 -5.20 -5.30 7.42
CA GLN A 514 -4.79 -4.69 6.16
C GLN A 514 -5.58 -5.31 5.00
N ARG A 515 -6.36 -4.49 4.28
CA ARG A 515 -7.14 -4.90 3.10
C ARG A 515 -6.49 -4.36 1.84
N MET A 516 -5.65 -5.19 1.21
CA MET A 516 -4.88 -4.76 0.03
C MET A 516 -5.79 -4.56 -1.19
N GLY A 517 -5.71 -3.38 -1.82
CA GLY A 517 -6.50 -3.03 -3.01
C GLY A 517 -7.97 -2.75 -2.75
N ASP A 518 -8.33 -2.49 -1.48
CA ASP A 518 -9.61 -1.93 -1.08
C ASP A 518 -9.48 -0.41 -1.08
N THR A 519 -10.15 0.26 -2.02
CA THR A 519 -10.02 1.71 -2.22
C THR A 519 -10.40 2.51 -0.98
N ALA A 520 -11.42 2.10 -0.23
CA ALA A 520 -11.85 2.84 0.97
C ALA A 520 -10.83 2.69 2.11
N HIS A 521 -10.28 1.48 2.28
CA HIS A 521 -9.17 1.22 3.20
C HIS A 521 -7.92 2.05 2.82
N ASP A 522 -7.58 2.08 1.53
CA ASP A 522 -6.43 2.84 1.04
C ASP A 522 -6.62 4.35 1.20
N MET A 523 -7.85 4.89 1.07
CA MET A 523 -8.13 6.29 1.34
C MET A 523 -7.83 6.67 2.79
N ARG A 524 -8.24 5.84 3.76
CA ARG A 524 -7.92 6.03 5.19
C ARG A 524 -6.42 5.95 5.45
N ALA A 525 -5.77 4.92 4.90
CA ALA A 525 -4.31 4.76 5.00
C ALA A 525 -3.55 5.96 4.40
N LEU A 526 -4.01 6.49 3.26
CA LEU A 526 -3.42 7.69 2.66
C LEU A 526 -3.62 8.92 3.54
N SER A 527 -4.82 9.11 4.09
CA SER A 527 -5.10 10.21 5.01
C SER A 527 -4.17 10.20 6.22
N GLU A 528 -3.97 9.03 6.83
CA GLU A 528 -3.05 8.86 7.96
C GLU A 528 -1.59 9.17 7.60
N MET A 529 -1.09 8.71 6.43
CA MET A 529 0.27 9.05 5.98
C MET A 529 0.45 10.57 5.83
N PHE A 530 -0.55 11.27 5.30
CA PHE A 530 -0.53 12.73 5.15
C PHE A 530 -0.65 13.45 6.49
N LEU A 531 -1.52 13.02 7.40
CA LEU A 531 -1.64 13.59 8.75
C LEU A 531 -0.35 13.39 9.57
N LEU A 532 0.30 12.22 9.47
CA LEU A 532 1.62 12.04 10.08
C LEU A 532 2.63 13.04 9.50
N SER A 533 2.61 13.26 8.18
CA SER A 533 3.58 14.15 7.54
C SER A 533 3.46 15.62 7.97
N THR A 534 2.33 16.04 8.56
CA THR A 534 2.15 17.39 9.11
C THR A 534 2.65 17.52 10.56
N CYS A 535 3.09 16.42 11.19
CA CYS A 535 3.58 16.44 12.56
C CYS A 535 5.00 17.06 12.67
N ASP A 536 5.29 17.70 13.79
CA ASP A 536 6.59 18.35 14.04
C ASP A 536 7.71 17.35 14.38
N ALA A 537 7.34 16.19 14.93
CA ALA A 537 8.21 15.06 15.21
C ALA A 537 7.52 13.75 14.85
N LEU A 538 8.31 12.77 14.41
CA LEU A 538 7.83 11.46 14.00
C LEU A 538 8.57 10.34 14.72
N LEU A 539 7.81 9.36 15.22
CA LEU A 539 8.27 8.06 15.68
C LEU A 539 7.68 7.00 14.74
N THR A 540 8.53 6.26 14.01
CA THR A 540 8.09 5.28 13.01
C THR A 540 8.55 3.87 13.37
N THR A 541 7.82 2.87 12.87
CA THR A 541 8.23 1.47 13.02
C THR A 541 9.17 1.07 11.89
N GLY A 542 10.31 0.47 12.23
CA GLY A 542 11.25 -0.08 11.24
C GLY A 542 10.61 -1.06 10.27
N PHE A 543 11.12 -1.11 9.04
CA PHE A 543 10.60 -1.88 7.90
C PHE A 543 9.28 -1.35 7.30
N SER A 544 8.64 -0.35 7.92
CA SER A 544 7.32 0.16 7.51
C SER A 544 7.44 1.20 6.41
N THR A 545 7.09 0.80 5.18
CA THR A 545 6.99 1.73 4.05
C THR A 545 5.90 2.78 4.24
N PHE A 546 4.90 2.51 5.08
CA PHE A 546 3.92 3.51 5.52
C PHE A 546 4.61 4.67 6.25
N GLY A 547 5.53 4.35 7.17
CA GLY A 547 6.35 5.34 7.87
C GLY A 547 7.29 6.09 6.93
N TYR A 548 7.91 5.39 5.97
CA TYR A 548 8.78 6.01 4.97
C TYR A 548 8.07 7.05 4.10
N VAL A 549 6.81 6.80 3.72
CA VAL A 549 6.01 7.76 2.96
C VAL A 549 5.76 9.01 3.81
N ALA A 550 5.31 8.86 5.06
CA ALA A 550 5.03 9.98 5.94
C ALA A 550 6.26 10.85 6.21
N GLN A 551 7.39 10.23 6.61
CA GLN A 551 8.64 10.97 6.88
C GLN A 551 9.20 11.65 5.63
N GLY A 552 9.06 11.00 4.47
CA GLY A 552 9.56 11.51 3.21
C GLY A 552 8.75 12.71 2.70
N LEU A 553 7.42 12.64 2.81
CA LEU A 553 6.53 13.78 2.54
C LEU A 553 6.87 14.98 3.44
N ALA A 554 7.08 14.72 4.73
CA ALA A 554 7.46 15.74 5.70
C ALA A 554 8.87 16.31 5.46
N GLY A 555 9.79 15.50 4.91
CA GLY A 555 11.21 15.86 4.81
C GLY A 555 11.89 15.94 6.19
N VAL A 556 11.42 15.14 7.16
CA VAL A 556 11.94 15.14 8.53
C VAL A 556 12.53 13.80 8.88
N ARG A 557 13.67 13.81 9.58
CA ARG A 557 14.30 12.60 10.11
C ARG A 557 13.45 12.07 11.28
N PRO A 558 12.82 10.89 11.21
CA PRO A 558 12.10 10.34 12.35
C PRO A 558 13.04 9.74 13.41
N TRP A 559 12.45 9.42 14.55
CA TRP A 559 12.95 8.36 15.42
C TRP A 559 12.41 7.04 14.90
N ILE A 560 13.27 6.06 14.65
CA ILE A 560 12.85 4.75 14.14
C ILE A 560 13.01 3.70 15.23
N MET A 561 11.94 2.92 15.44
CA MET A 561 11.98 1.76 16.31
C MET A 561 12.59 0.59 15.54
N PRO A 562 13.74 0.03 15.97
CA PRO A 562 14.31 -1.13 15.32
C PRO A 562 13.33 -2.28 15.38
N ARG A 563 13.18 -2.95 14.24
CA ARG A 563 12.36 -4.14 14.12
C ARG A 563 13.17 -5.35 14.56
N ARG A 564 12.53 -6.31 15.22
CA ARG A 564 13.13 -7.64 15.38
C ARG A 564 13.30 -8.34 14.02
N PRO A 565 14.36 -9.15 13.86
CA PRO A 565 14.57 -9.86 12.62
C PRO A 565 13.36 -10.71 12.20
N TRP A 566 13.05 -10.71 10.89
CA TRP A 566 11.85 -11.36 10.38
C TRP A 566 11.82 -12.89 10.58
N TRP A 567 13.00 -13.51 10.78
CA TRP A 567 13.13 -14.95 11.02
C TRP A 567 12.78 -15.35 12.47
N GLU A 568 12.72 -14.41 13.40
CA GLU A 568 12.27 -14.66 14.77
C GLU A 568 10.75 -14.82 14.80
N LYS A 569 10.28 -16.04 15.06
CA LYS A 569 8.84 -16.39 15.02
C LYS A 569 8.15 -16.23 16.36
N GLU A 570 8.88 -16.26 17.46
CA GLU A 570 8.34 -16.13 18.82
C GLU A 570 7.88 -14.70 19.08
N ALA A 571 6.97 -14.50 20.04
CA ALA A 571 6.61 -13.15 20.46
C ALA A 571 7.83 -12.45 21.08
N ALA A 572 7.90 -11.13 20.94
CA ALA A 572 8.96 -10.38 21.60
C ALA A 572 8.73 -10.41 23.11
N THR A 573 9.79 -10.66 23.87
CA THR A 573 9.75 -10.69 25.34
C THR A 573 10.53 -9.54 25.98
N VAL A 574 11.37 -8.84 25.18
CA VAL A 574 12.26 -7.79 25.64
C VAL A 574 12.21 -6.62 24.66
N VAL A 575 12.13 -5.40 25.20
CA VAL A 575 12.23 -4.15 24.46
C VAL A 575 13.68 -3.96 23.99
N PRO A 576 13.93 -3.65 22.70
CA PRO A 576 15.29 -3.34 22.22
C PRO A 576 15.94 -2.19 23.01
N ASP A 577 17.25 -2.25 23.23
CA ASP A 577 18.04 -1.15 23.78
C ASP A 577 19.15 -0.75 22.77
N PRO A 578 19.15 0.49 22.24
CA PRO A 578 18.15 1.53 22.48
C PRO A 578 16.76 1.20 21.89
N PRO A 579 15.66 1.72 22.47
CA PRO A 579 14.29 1.43 22.01
C PRO A 579 13.98 2.06 20.64
N CYS A 580 14.73 3.08 20.26
CA CYS A 580 14.71 3.72 18.96
C CYS A 580 16.02 4.46 18.70
N ALA A 581 16.23 4.88 17.45
CA ALA A 581 17.35 5.73 17.06
C ALA A 581 16.89 6.83 16.10
N ARG A 582 17.55 7.98 16.12
CA ARG A 582 17.30 9.03 15.13
C ARG A 582 17.95 8.62 13.83
N VAL A 583 17.18 8.54 12.74
CA VAL A 583 17.75 8.17 11.43
C VAL A 583 18.58 9.31 10.86
N ALA A 584 19.57 8.96 10.03
CA ALA A 584 20.44 9.93 9.39
C ALA A 584 19.76 10.74 8.28
N THR A 585 18.62 10.30 7.78
CA THR A 585 17.98 10.78 6.55
C THR A 585 16.46 10.60 6.59
N PRO A 586 15.65 11.49 5.99
CA PRO A 586 14.23 11.22 5.75
C PRO A 586 13.98 10.24 4.59
N GLU A 587 15.01 9.85 3.83
CA GLU A 587 14.86 8.96 2.68
C GLU A 587 14.31 7.57 3.07
N PRO A 588 13.46 6.96 2.22
CA PRO A 588 13.06 5.58 2.39
C PRO A 588 14.23 4.60 2.24
N CYS A 589 14.17 3.49 2.98
CA CYS A 589 15.12 2.40 2.80
C CYS A 589 14.80 1.56 1.55
N PHE A 590 15.81 1.27 0.72
CA PHE A 590 15.72 0.25 -0.31
C PHE A 590 16.02 -1.12 0.29
N HIS A 591 14.97 -1.92 0.53
CA HIS A 591 15.07 -3.22 1.21
C HIS A 591 15.77 -4.32 0.43
N SER A 592 15.78 -4.25 -0.90
CA SER A 592 16.21 -5.37 -1.76
C SER A 592 17.20 -4.95 -2.85
N PRO A 593 18.34 -4.31 -2.51
CA PRO A 593 19.29 -3.85 -3.51
C PRO A 593 19.95 -5.01 -4.29
N SER A 594 20.58 -4.65 -5.42
CA SER A 594 21.54 -5.52 -6.08
C SER A 594 22.88 -5.39 -5.40
N TYR A 595 23.39 -6.51 -4.90
CA TYR A 595 24.71 -6.61 -4.28
C TYR A 595 25.84 -6.76 -5.30
N TYR A 596 25.52 -6.80 -6.59
CA TYR A 596 26.46 -7.09 -7.65
C TYR A 596 27.10 -5.80 -8.20
N ASP A 597 28.43 -5.73 -8.13
CA ASP A 597 29.24 -4.77 -8.85
C ASP A 597 29.41 -5.24 -10.29
N CYS A 598 28.75 -4.53 -11.20
CA CYS A 598 28.76 -4.83 -12.62
C CYS A 598 30.14 -4.62 -13.27
N ALA A 599 30.93 -3.67 -12.77
CA ALA A 599 32.24 -3.34 -13.30
C ALA A 599 33.28 -4.37 -12.84
N ALA A 600 33.29 -4.70 -11.54
CA ALA A 600 34.19 -5.71 -10.98
C ALA A 600 33.71 -7.16 -11.20
N ARG A 601 32.49 -7.35 -11.71
CA ARG A 601 31.84 -8.64 -11.94
C ARG A 601 31.80 -9.56 -10.71
N ARG A 602 31.65 -8.97 -9.53
CA ARG A 602 31.60 -9.65 -8.24
C ARG A 602 30.63 -8.93 -7.32
N ASN A 603 30.30 -9.50 -6.17
CA ASN A 603 29.52 -8.76 -5.19
C ASN A 603 30.37 -7.66 -4.54
N TYR A 604 29.73 -6.55 -4.19
CA TYR A 604 30.32 -5.51 -3.34
C TYR A 604 30.78 -6.11 -2.01
N ASP A 605 31.93 -5.66 -1.53
CA ASP A 605 32.42 -6.04 -0.21
C ASP A 605 31.51 -5.43 0.87
N ASP A 606 31.11 -4.16 0.69
CA ASP A 606 30.03 -3.52 1.45
C ASP A 606 29.32 -2.45 0.61
N ILE A 607 28.16 -2.81 0.06
CA ILE A 607 27.33 -1.90 -0.76
C ILE A 607 27.03 -0.56 -0.07
N GLY A 608 27.01 -0.54 1.27
CA GLY A 608 26.78 0.67 2.07
C GLY A 608 27.98 1.62 2.15
N LYS A 609 29.09 1.33 1.47
CA LYS A 609 30.31 2.14 1.43
C LYS A 609 30.78 2.49 0.02
N GLU A 610 30.04 2.06 -1.00
CA GLU A 610 30.41 2.24 -2.40
C GLU A 610 30.35 3.71 -2.85
N LEU A 611 29.45 4.49 -2.25
CA LEU A 611 29.35 5.93 -2.46
C LEU A 611 29.26 6.63 -1.10
N PRO A 612 29.84 7.84 -0.96
CA PRO A 612 29.87 8.55 0.33
C PRO A 612 28.49 8.92 0.88
N TYR A 613 27.48 8.95 0.00
CA TYR A 613 26.09 9.28 0.30
C TYR A 613 25.15 8.07 0.22
N VAL A 614 25.67 6.84 0.13
CA VAL A 614 24.91 5.59 0.28
C VAL A 614 25.31 4.96 1.60
N ARG A 615 24.35 4.50 2.40
CA ARG A 615 24.59 3.80 3.67
C ARG A 615 23.62 2.64 3.85
N ARG A 616 23.94 1.73 4.78
CA ARG A 616 22.97 0.76 5.29
C ARG A 616 21.83 1.49 6.02
N CYS A 617 20.62 0.94 5.93
CA CYS A 617 19.48 1.46 6.68
C CYS A 617 19.61 1.09 8.16
N GLU A 618 19.14 1.97 9.05
CA GLU A 618 19.17 1.74 10.49
C GLU A 618 18.21 0.61 10.93
N ASP A 619 17.14 0.39 10.16
CA ASP A 619 16.08 -0.57 10.48
C ASP A 619 16.12 -1.86 9.64
N VAL A 620 16.82 -1.83 8.50
CA VAL A 620 17.01 -2.97 7.61
C VAL A 620 18.50 -3.09 7.29
N SER A 621 19.20 -3.95 8.04
CA SER A 621 20.67 -4.05 7.96
C SER A 621 21.21 -4.46 6.58
N TRP A 622 20.40 -5.17 5.78
CA TRP A 622 20.72 -5.53 4.39
C TRP A 622 20.16 -4.54 3.36
N GLY A 623 19.42 -3.52 3.79
CA GLY A 623 18.95 -2.45 2.92
C GLY A 623 20.00 -1.37 2.72
N ILE A 624 19.75 -0.48 1.77
CA ILE A 624 20.54 0.75 1.57
C ILE A 624 19.64 1.97 1.43
N GLN A 625 20.14 3.14 1.79
CA GLN A 625 19.45 4.42 1.66
C GLN A 625 20.43 5.54 1.31
N LEU A 626 19.89 6.68 0.89
CA LEU A 626 20.66 7.88 0.61
C LEU A 626 20.77 8.77 1.85
N VAL A 627 21.96 9.31 2.09
CA VAL A 627 22.24 10.27 3.16
C VAL A 627 22.95 11.49 2.59
N ASN A 628 22.88 12.65 3.24
CA ASN A 628 23.61 13.81 2.76
C ASN A 628 25.13 13.64 3.01
N GLY A 629 25.96 13.92 2.02
CA GLY A 629 27.42 13.71 2.08
C GLY A 629 28.13 14.55 3.15
N SER A 630 27.57 15.70 3.53
CA SER A 630 28.08 16.57 4.60
C SER A 630 27.89 16.00 6.01
N SER A 631 27.11 14.93 6.17
CA SER A 631 26.89 14.26 7.47
C SER A 631 28.10 13.46 7.96
N GLN A 632 29.23 13.52 7.25
CA GLN A 632 30.47 12.81 7.59
C GLN A 632 31.35 13.55 8.62
N SER A 633 31.03 14.80 9.02
CA SER A 633 31.90 15.59 9.90
C SER A 633 31.52 15.62 11.39
N GLN A 634 30.52 14.86 11.84
CA GLN A 634 30.19 14.78 13.27
C GLN A 634 29.70 13.36 13.64
N TRP A 635 30.66 12.48 13.90
CA TRP A 635 30.51 11.34 14.80
C TRP A 635 31.75 11.26 15.67
#